data_AF-A0A2E6ARY5-F1
#
_entry.id   AF-A0A2E6ARY5-F1
#
_cell.length_a   1.000
_cell.length_b   1.000
_cell.length_c   1.000
_cell.angle_alpha   90.00
_cell.angle_beta   90.00
_cell.angle_gamma   90.00
#
_symmetry.space_group_name_H-M   'P 1'
#
loop_
_entity.id
_entity.type
_entity.pdbx_description
1 polymer ?
#
loop_
_entity_poly.entity_id
_entity_poly.type
_entity_poly.pdbx_seq_one_letter_code
_entity_poly.pdbx_strand_id
1 'polypeptide(L)'
;MGRKEDNIKKATEVMHILPQIRNLCIAAHIDHGKTTLSDNLIAGAGMMSEDLAGKSRVLDFDEQESARGITINAASASMVHSVEGTDYLINL
;
A
#
# COMPACT_ATOMS: atom_id res chain seq x y z
N MET A 1 -19.76 7.95 -7.68
CA MET A 1 -18.32 8.09 -7.91
C MET A 1 -17.63 7.40 -6.76
N GLY A 2 -16.93 6.31 -7.03
CA GLY A 2 -16.36 5.48 -5.97
C GLY A 2 -15.05 6.06 -5.46
N ARG A 3 -14.77 5.92 -4.16
CA ARG A 3 -13.49 6.25 -3.52
C ARG A 3 -12.27 5.80 -4.33
N LYS A 4 -12.39 4.66 -5.03
CA LYS A 4 -11.35 4.09 -5.89
C LYS A 4 -11.06 4.92 -7.15
N GLU A 5 -12.08 5.44 -7.82
CA GLU A 5 -11.94 6.26 -9.03
C GLU A 5 -11.30 7.62 -8.71
N ASP A 6 -11.68 8.21 -7.58
CA ASP A 6 -11.14 9.48 -7.12
C ASP A 6 -9.66 9.34 -6.71
N ASN A 7 -9.29 8.24 -6.05
CA ASN A 7 -7.89 7.94 -5.73
C ASN A 7 -7.02 7.72 -6.98
N ILE A 8 -7.54 7.05 -8.02
CA ILE A 8 -6.80 6.86 -9.28
C ILE A 8 -6.55 8.21 -9.95
N LYS A 9 -7.56 9.09 -9.98
CA LYS A 9 -7.41 10.45 -10.53
C LYS A 9 -6.33 11.23 -9.79
N LYS A 10 -6.40 11.28 -8.46
CA LYS A 10 -5.40 11.95 -7.62
C LYS A 10 -3.99 11.37 -7.84
N ALA A 11 -3.84 10.06 -7.91
CA ALA A 11 -2.55 9.42 -8.17
C ALA A 11 -1.99 9.83 -9.55
N THR A 12 -2.85 9.92 -10.57
CA THR A 12 -2.48 10.33 -11.92
C THR A 12 -2.09 11.82 -12.01
N GLU A 13 -2.70 12.67 -11.18
CA GLU A 13 -2.31 14.08 -11.10
C GLU A 13 -0.94 14.23 -10.40
N VAL A 14 -0.75 13.54 -9.27
CA VAL A 14 0.45 13.66 -8.44
C VAL A 14 1.67 12.95 -9.04
N MET A 15 1.49 11.90 -9.87
CA MET A 15 2.63 11.16 -10.48
C MET A 15 3.53 12.02 -11.36
N HIS A 16 3.07 13.19 -11.80
CA HIS A 16 3.85 14.13 -12.60
C HIS A 16 4.57 15.20 -11.77
N ILE A 17 4.33 15.25 -10.45
CA ILE A 17 4.87 16.26 -9.54
C ILE A 17 5.96 15.62 -8.67
N LEU A 18 7.21 15.64 -9.16
CA LEU A 18 8.37 15.00 -8.53
C LEU A 18 8.50 15.23 -7.01
N PRO A 19 8.35 16.47 -6.46
CA PRO A 19 8.45 16.71 -5.02
C PRO A 19 7.38 16.02 -4.17
N GLN A 20 6.29 15.55 -4.78
CA GLN A 20 5.16 14.88 -4.13
C GLN A 20 5.24 13.35 -4.18
N ILE A 21 6.28 12.77 -4.79
CA ILE A 21 6.48 11.32 -4.85
C ILE A 21 7.35 10.86 -3.68
N ARG A 22 6.95 9.77 -3.02
CA ARG A 22 7.72 9.08 -1.97
C ARG A 22 7.85 7.62 -2.34
N ASN A 23 9.08 7.18 -2.60
CA ASN A 23 9.39 5.77 -2.78
C ASN A 23 9.94 5.23 -1.46
N LEU A 24 9.27 4.24 -0.91
CA LEU A 24 9.55 3.64 0.39
C LEU A 24 9.74 2.13 0.21
N CYS A 25 10.36 1.50 1.21
CA CYS A 25 10.46 0.05 1.31
C CYS A 25 10.35 -0.33 2.78
N ILE A 26 9.57 -1.37 3.09
CA ILE A 26 9.46 -1.91 4.45
C ILE A 26 10.40 -3.10 4.60
N ALA A 27 11.44 -2.94 5.42
CA ALA A 27 12.38 -3.99 5.75
C ALA A 27 12.40 -4.23 7.26
N ALA A 28 12.28 -5.50 7.67
CA ALA A 28 12.36 -5.94 9.05
C ALA A 28 12.67 -7.44 9.13
N HIS A 29 13.05 -7.91 10.31
CA HIS A 29 13.29 -9.33 10.58
C HIS A 29 12.03 -10.19 10.37
N ILE A 30 12.19 -11.51 10.24
CA ILE A 30 11.06 -12.44 10.09
C ILE A 30 10.08 -12.27 11.26
N ASP A 31 8.78 -12.41 10.99
CA ASP A 31 7.69 -12.25 11.96
C ASP A 31 7.54 -10.86 12.63
N HIS A 32 8.25 -9.83 12.15
CA HIS A 32 8.08 -8.45 12.63
C HIS A 32 6.91 -7.69 11.98
N GLY A 33 5.99 -8.40 11.31
CA GLY A 33 4.73 -7.81 10.83
C GLY A 33 4.87 -6.84 9.63
N LYS A 34 5.87 -7.03 8.77
CA LYS A 34 6.06 -6.22 7.54
C LYS A 34 4.78 -6.18 6.69
N THR A 35 4.26 -7.34 6.33
CA THR A 35 3.04 -7.47 5.52
C THR A 35 1.83 -6.87 6.21
N THR A 36 1.68 -7.09 7.52
CA THR A 36 0.59 -6.49 8.31
C THR A 36 0.64 -4.97 8.31
N LEU A 37 1.83 -4.38 8.43
CA LEU A 37 2.00 -2.93 8.37
C LEU A 37 1.63 -2.39 6.99
N SER A 38 2.15 -2.99 5.93
CA SER A 38 1.86 -2.58 4.55
C SER A 38 0.37 -2.64 4.22
N ASP A 39 -0.31 -3.73 4.56
CA ASP A 39 -1.75 -3.89 4.32
C ASP A 39 -2.58 -2.81 5.03
N ASN A 40 -2.24 -2.50 6.29
CA ASN A 40 -2.96 -1.50 7.07
C ASN A 40 -2.73 -0.07 6.56
N LEU A 41 -1.54 0.22 6.04
CA LEU A 41 -1.25 1.52 5.40
C LEU A 41 -2.11 1.70 4.13
N ILE A 42 -2.18 0.67 3.28
CA ILE A 42 -2.98 0.68 2.05
C ILE A 42 -4.47 0.85 2.36
N ALA A 43 -4.96 0.18 3.41
CA ALA A 43 -6.34 0.30 3.86
C ALA A 43 -6.65 1.70 4.44
N GLY A 44 -5.77 2.23 5.29
CA GLY A 44 -5.89 3.57 5.85
C GLY A 44 -5.86 4.68 4.78
N ALA A 45 -5.16 4.45 3.67
CA ALA A 45 -5.18 5.34 2.50
C ALA A 45 -6.45 5.18 1.63
N GLY A 46 -7.37 4.29 1.99
CA GLY A 46 -8.62 4.05 1.27
C GLY A 46 -8.44 3.32 -0.07
N MET A 47 -7.29 2.69 -0.30
CA MET A 47 -6.98 1.93 -1.52
C MET A 47 -7.48 0.47 -1.46
N MET A 48 -7.84 -0.01 -0.26
CA MET A 48 -8.38 -1.34 0.01
C MET A 48 -9.48 -1.25 1.06
N SER A 49 -10.45 -2.18 1.07
CA SER A 49 -11.45 -2.22 2.16
C SER A 49 -10.80 -2.68 3.46
N GLU A 50 -11.25 -2.12 4.58
CA GLU A 50 -10.79 -2.52 5.93
C GLU A 50 -11.01 -4.01 6.20
N ASP A 51 -12.04 -4.62 5.60
CA ASP A 51 -12.32 -6.05 5.73
C ASP A 51 -11.27 -6.95 5.07
N LEU A 52 -10.62 -6.47 4.00
CA LEU A 52 -9.54 -7.15 3.29
C LEU A 52 -8.16 -6.86 3.91
N ALA A 53 -8.05 -5.76 4.67
CA ALA A 53 -6.82 -5.29 5.28
C ALA A 53 -6.31 -6.21 6.40
N GLY A 54 -5.05 -6.63 6.29
CA GLY A 54 -4.33 -7.38 7.33
C GLY A 54 -4.79 -8.83 7.54
N LYS A 55 -6.02 -9.18 7.12
CA LYS A 55 -6.57 -10.55 7.18
C LYS A 55 -6.18 -11.37 5.96
N SER A 56 -6.14 -10.75 4.78
CA SER A 56 -5.89 -11.48 3.54
C SER A 56 -4.41 -11.55 3.15
N ARG A 57 -3.52 -10.80 3.84
CA ARG A 57 -2.11 -10.61 3.45
C ARG A 57 -2.02 -10.37 1.95
N VAL A 58 -2.69 -9.32 1.45
CA VAL A 58 -2.93 -9.15 0.00
C VAL A 58 -1.61 -9.01 -0.77
N LEU A 59 -0.56 -8.59 -0.08
CA LEU A 59 0.80 -8.51 -0.62
C LEU A 59 1.54 -9.86 -0.65
N ASP A 60 1.13 -10.84 0.16
CA ASP A 60 1.60 -12.24 0.09
C ASP A 60 0.66 -13.01 -0.86
N PHE A 61 0.66 -12.63 -2.15
CA PHE A 61 -0.28 -13.13 -3.15
C PHE A 61 0.05 -14.53 -3.68
N ASP A 62 1.26 -15.06 -3.40
CA ASP A 62 1.64 -16.42 -3.76
C ASP A 62 1.08 -17.44 -2.75
N GLU A 63 0.53 -18.56 -3.22
CA GLU A 63 -0.04 -19.59 -2.34
C GLU A 63 0.98 -20.15 -1.34
N GLN A 64 2.26 -20.23 -1.70
CA GLN A 64 3.30 -20.68 -0.76
C GLN A 64 3.59 -19.65 0.33
N GLU A 65 3.53 -18.36 -0.01
CA GLU A 65 3.67 -17.26 0.96
C GLU A 65 2.55 -17.30 1.98
N SER A 66 1.30 -17.38 1.51
CA SER A 66 0.11 -17.45 2.36
C SER A 66 0.10 -18.70 3.25
N ALA A 67 0.41 -19.87 2.67
CA ALA A 67 0.44 -21.14 3.40
C ALA A 67 1.55 -21.22 4.46
N ARG A 68 2.68 -20.55 4.23
CA ARG A 68 3.84 -20.57 5.15
C ARG A 68 3.92 -19.34 6.05
N GLY A 69 3.12 -18.30 5.80
CA GLY A 69 3.17 -17.04 6.52
C GLY A 69 4.49 -16.29 6.35
N ILE A 70 5.13 -16.43 5.18
CA ILE A 70 6.41 -15.76 4.86
C ILE A 70 6.24 -14.92 3.60
N THR A 71 7.03 -13.87 3.47
CA THR A 71 7.17 -13.11 2.23
C THR A 71 8.38 -13.64 1.44
N ILE A 72 8.15 -14.15 0.24
CA ILE A 72 9.17 -14.69 -0.68
C ILE A 72 9.50 -13.64 -1.75
N ASN A 73 8.49 -12.96 -2.28
CA ASN A 73 8.58 -11.98 -3.34
C ASN A 73 8.30 -10.56 -2.82
N ALA A 74 8.93 -9.57 -3.44
CA ALA A 74 8.56 -8.18 -3.20
C ALA A 74 7.20 -7.89 -3.86
N ALA A 75 6.31 -7.24 -3.11
CA ALA A 75 5.06 -6.71 -3.61
C ALA A 75 5.12 -5.18 -3.58
N SER A 76 4.60 -4.54 -4.61
CA SER A 76 4.55 -3.08 -4.70
C SER A 76 3.12 -2.57 -4.71
N ALA A 77 2.88 -1.49 -3.97
CA ALA A 77 1.59 -0.82 -3.92
C ALA A 77 1.77 0.69 -3.97
N SER A 78 0.81 1.38 -4.59
CA SER A 78 0.77 2.84 -4.61
C SER A 78 -0.45 3.33 -3.84
N MET A 79 -0.27 4.40 -3.08
CA MET A 79 -1.33 5.04 -2.31
C MET A 79 -1.19 6.56 -2.33
N VAL A 80 -2.32 7.26 -2.21
CA VAL A 80 -2.35 8.73 -2.11
C VAL A 80 -2.63 9.11 -0.67
N HIS A 81 -1.83 10.03 -0.12
CA HIS A 81 -2.03 10.55 1.22
C HIS A 81 -1.92 12.08 1.23
N SER A 82 -2.89 12.74 1.86
CA SER A 82 -2.95 14.20 1.97
C SER A 82 -2.29 14.68 3.26
N VAL A 83 -1.30 15.56 3.16
CA VAL A 83 -0.62 16.20 4.29
C VAL A 83 -0.75 17.71 4.12
N GLU A 84 -1.35 18.39 5.09
CA GLU A 84 -1.54 19.86 5.07
C GLU A 84 -2.19 20.38 3.77
N GLY A 85 -3.12 19.60 3.20
CA GLY A 85 -3.81 19.93 1.95
C GLY A 85 -3.01 19.63 0.67
N THR A 86 -1.80 19.09 0.79
CA THR A 86 -0.99 18.62 -0.34
C THR A 86 -1.08 17.11 -0.47
N ASP A 87 -1.45 16.62 -1.65
CA ASP A 87 -1.49 15.19 -1.94
C ASP A 87 -0.09 14.67 -2.29
N TYR A 88 0.27 13.51 -1.74
CA TYR A 88 1.51 12.80 -2.01
C TYR A 88 1.22 11.41 -2.55
N LEU A 89 1.99 11.01 -3.57
CA LEU A 89 2.00 9.66 -4.09
C LEU A 89 3.06 8.85 -3.35
N ILE A 90 2.62 7.86 -2.59
CA ILE A 90 3.50 6.97 -1.85
C ILE A 90 3.54 5.63 -2.57
N ASN A 91 4.71 5.23 -3.03
CA ASN A 91 5.00 3.92 -3.57
C ASN A 91 5.70 3.11 -2.48
N LEU A 92 5.07 2.00 -2.08
CA LEU A 92 5.51 1.07 -1.05
C LEU A 92 5.94 -0.25 -1.67
#